data_AF-J9BNT4-F1
#
_entry.id   AF-J9BNT4-F1
#
_cell.length_a   1.000
_cell.length_b   1.000
_cell.length_c   1.000
_cell.angle_alpha   90.00
_cell.angle_beta   90.00
_cell.angle_gamma   90.00
#
_symmetry.space_group_name_H-M   'P 1'
#
loop_
_entity.id
_entity.type
_entity.pdbx_description
1 polymer ?
#
loop_
_entity_poly.entity_id
_entity_poly.type
_entity_poly.pdbx_seq_one_letter_code
_entity_poly.pdbx_strand_id
1 'polypeptide(L)'
;MSNTEKKSETGIHTFRWLSLWPKWIGYTAVVWSLMYLILVQYWALGGKGFPFGIGDPQSEYSMLAGLRPETGAPIMVGFGLMGVIVAVMMIRGWGKGLLRIVLLMFVYMLVAILLFAVIDYRVLASAAYGFIFLIGAPFDFPHGVKFFEQMMYWTIVNQYISMLGAFLWSATALVYQRQTRNACPYCGRNSNPSKWTSQSSAASWGKWCTYIAIIIPICYSITRWCWAMGIPLGTTKELLESFERDSPGIWLMGASLATVALGGAILTLGLIQPWGEIYPRWFPLIAGRRVPLSLAIIPASLVSIMVTSAGLMYIRGFINKGGLDHRGWALEGPELLWPIWGVALFGATIAYYYRRRGTCKYCKQVIK
;
A
#
# COMPACT_ATOMS: atom_id res chain seq x y z
N MET A 1 22.78 18.35 -36.38
CA MET A 1 21.34 18.17 -36.13
C MET A 1 20.97 16.70 -36.35
N SER A 2 21.04 15.82 -35.34
CA SER A 2 20.49 14.44 -35.44
C SER A 2 20.39 13.71 -34.08
N ASN A 3 19.88 14.36 -33.03
CA ASN A 3 19.78 13.68 -31.72
C ASN A 3 18.46 13.90 -30.96
N THR A 4 17.42 14.39 -31.63
CA THR A 4 16.11 14.67 -31.02
C THR A 4 15.01 13.66 -31.37
N GLU A 5 15.19 12.76 -32.35
CA GLU A 5 14.16 11.77 -32.73
C GLU A 5 14.17 10.48 -31.88
N LYS A 6 15.32 10.06 -31.33
CA LYS A 6 15.41 8.79 -30.57
C LYS A 6 14.72 8.80 -29.19
N LYS A 7 14.51 9.98 -28.59
CA LYS A 7 13.84 10.13 -27.27
C LYS A 7 12.31 10.09 -27.37
N SER A 8 11.72 10.36 -28.53
CA SER A 8 10.26 10.35 -28.68
C SER A 8 9.72 8.94 -28.93
N GLU A 9 10.42 8.11 -29.71
CA GLU A 9 9.98 6.74 -30.01
C GLU A 9 10.01 5.82 -28.79
N THR A 10 11.09 5.85 -28.00
CA THR A 10 11.24 5.03 -26.78
C THR A 10 10.20 5.37 -25.70
N GLY A 11 9.86 6.65 -25.54
CA GLY A 11 8.78 7.11 -24.66
C GLY A 11 7.38 6.67 -25.14
N ILE A 12 7.13 6.66 -26.45
CA ILE A 12 5.86 6.21 -27.04
C ILE A 12 5.69 4.69 -26.90
N HIS A 13 6.76 3.91 -27.10
CA HIS A 13 6.73 2.44 -26.96
C HIS A 13 6.51 1.98 -25.51
N THR A 14 7.18 2.60 -24.53
CA THR A 14 7.01 2.28 -23.10
C THR A 14 5.60 2.59 -22.60
N PHE A 15 5.05 3.76 -22.97
CA PHE A 15 3.65 4.09 -22.66
C PHE A 15 2.64 3.15 -23.32
N ARG A 16 2.93 2.66 -24.53
CA ARG A 16 2.07 1.70 -25.23
C ARG A 16 2.09 0.33 -24.55
N TRP A 17 3.24 -0.13 -24.06
CA TRP A 17 3.36 -1.40 -23.34
C TRP A 17 2.64 -1.38 -21.98
N LEU A 18 2.77 -0.28 -21.22
CA LEU A 18 2.01 -0.07 -19.97
C LEU A 18 0.49 -0.04 -20.23
N SER A 19 0.06 0.47 -21.39
CA SER A 19 -1.37 0.49 -21.74
C SER A 19 -1.96 -0.91 -22.01
N LEU A 20 -1.10 -1.90 -22.30
CA LEU A 20 -1.44 -3.30 -22.56
C LEU A 20 -1.30 -4.21 -21.33
N TRP A 21 -1.28 -3.63 -20.13
CA TRP A 21 -1.11 -4.36 -18.86
C TRP A 21 -1.98 -5.62 -18.67
N PRO A 22 -3.26 -5.68 -19.12
CA PRO A 22 -4.04 -6.90 -18.94
C PRO A 22 -3.47 -8.11 -19.68
N LYS A 23 -2.66 -7.88 -20.73
CA LYS A 23 -2.05 -8.96 -21.53
C LYS A 23 -0.79 -9.52 -20.88
N TRP A 24 -0.03 -8.72 -20.14
CA TRP A 24 1.27 -9.14 -19.59
C TRP A 24 1.24 -9.41 -18.07
N ILE A 25 0.27 -8.87 -17.33
CA ILE A 25 0.29 -8.90 -15.86
C ILE A 25 0.32 -10.32 -15.27
N GLY A 26 -0.40 -11.26 -15.87
CA GLY A 26 -0.39 -12.66 -15.43
C GLY A 26 1.00 -13.30 -15.57
N TYR A 27 1.72 -13.00 -16.65
CA TYR A 27 3.09 -13.48 -16.84
C TYR A 27 4.06 -12.88 -15.82
N THR A 28 3.88 -11.60 -15.45
CA THR A 28 4.69 -10.99 -14.39
C THR A 28 4.41 -11.62 -13.03
N ALA A 29 3.17 -12.01 -12.73
CA ALA A 29 2.86 -12.79 -11.53
C ALA A 29 3.54 -14.18 -11.55
N VAL A 30 3.59 -14.86 -12.70
CA VAL A 30 4.37 -16.11 -12.86
C VAL A 30 5.85 -15.89 -12.57
N VAL A 31 6.46 -14.86 -13.16
CA VAL A 31 7.88 -14.54 -12.96
C VAL A 31 8.15 -14.26 -11.49
N TRP A 32 7.32 -13.43 -10.84
CA TRP A 32 7.44 -13.14 -9.41
C TRP A 32 7.32 -14.42 -8.57
N SER A 33 6.34 -15.28 -8.85
CA SER A 33 6.17 -16.55 -8.14
C SER A 33 7.34 -17.52 -8.35
N LEU A 34 7.93 -17.57 -9.54
CA LEU A 34 9.13 -18.37 -9.82
C LEU A 34 10.35 -17.84 -9.06
N MET A 35 10.56 -16.52 -9.09
CA MET A 35 11.66 -15.88 -8.34
C MET A 35 11.53 -16.17 -6.84
N TYR A 36 10.33 -16.01 -6.29
CA TYR A 36 10.09 -16.26 -4.87
C TYR A 36 10.19 -17.76 -4.53
N LEU A 37 9.73 -18.64 -5.42
CA LEU A 37 9.91 -20.08 -5.27
C LEU A 37 11.39 -20.48 -5.19
N ILE A 38 12.26 -19.88 -6.03
CA ILE A 38 13.71 -20.12 -5.98
C ILE A 38 14.28 -19.66 -4.63
N LEU A 39 13.92 -18.46 -4.16
CA LEU A 39 14.37 -17.94 -2.85
C LEU A 39 13.94 -18.86 -1.70
N VAL A 40 12.68 -19.31 -1.73
CA VAL A 40 12.14 -20.16 -0.68
C VAL A 40 12.74 -21.56 -0.72
N GLN A 41 13.04 -22.12 -1.90
CA GLN A 41 13.79 -23.38 -2.00
C GLN A 41 15.20 -23.24 -1.42
N TYR A 42 15.89 -22.13 -1.69
CA TYR A 42 17.19 -21.85 -1.08
C TYR A 42 17.11 -21.86 0.46
N TRP A 43 16.09 -21.24 1.06
CA TRP A 43 15.89 -21.29 2.51
C TRP A 43 15.49 -22.68 3.02
N ALA A 44 14.67 -23.43 2.28
CA ALA A 44 14.28 -24.79 2.64
C ALA A 44 15.48 -25.75 2.66
N LEU A 45 16.53 -25.46 1.87
CA LEU A 45 17.78 -26.20 1.85
C LEU A 45 18.82 -25.70 2.89
N GLY A 46 18.40 -24.86 3.84
CA GLY A 46 19.28 -24.34 4.90
C GLY A 46 20.04 -23.05 4.54
N GLY A 47 19.63 -22.37 3.47
CA GLY A 47 20.18 -21.07 3.09
C GLY A 47 20.00 -20.01 4.18
N LYS A 48 21.00 -19.14 4.36
CA LYS A 48 20.96 -18.05 5.35
C LYS A 48 20.02 -16.92 4.92
N GLY A 49 19.59 -16.09 5.87
CA GLY A 49 18.81 -14.88 5.59
C GLY A 49 17.31 -15.15 5.34
N PHE A 50 16.74 -16.13 6.03
CA PHE A 50 15.29 -16.32 6.05
C PHE A 50 14.62 -15.07 6.65
N PRO A 51 13.76 -14.35 5.89
CA PRO A 51 13.36 -12.99 6.24
C PRO A 51 12.20 -12.91 7.24
N PHE A 52 11.81 -14.05 7.84
CA PHE A 52 10.67 -14.17 8.72
C PHE A 52 11.05 -14.83 10.04
N GLY A 53 10.24 -14.57 11.07
CA GLY A 53 10.30 -15.24 12.35
C GLY A 53 11.63 -15.08 13.08
N ILE A 54 12.22 -16.20 13.53
CA ILE A 54 13.42 -16.16 14.38
C ILE A 54 14.63 -15.52 13.65
N GLY A 55 14.64 -15.55 12.31
CA GLY A 55 15.67 -14.90 11.50
C GLY A 55 15.53 -13.39 11.35
N ASP A 56 14.42 -12.80 11.81
CA ASP A 56 14.14 -11.37 11.71
C ASP A 56 14.65 -10.62 12.96
N PRO A 57 15.56 -9.62 12.81
CA PRO A 57 16.12 -8.85 13.93
C PRO A 57 15.07 -8.14 14.79
N GLN A 58 13.89 -7.84 14.22
CA GLN A 58 12.79 -7.15 14.91
C GLN A 58 11.47 -7.92 14.76
N SER A 59 11.53 -9.22 15.04
CA SER A 59 10.40 -10.14 14.85
C SER A 59 9.24 -9.92 15.81
N GLU A 60 9.44 -9.24 16.94
CA GLU A 60 8.46 -8.97 18.02
C GLU A 60 7.13 -8.38 17.53
N TYR A 61 7.18 -7.59 16.45
CA TYR A 61 6.01 -6.94 15.86
C TYR A 61 5.50 -7.63 14.60
N SER A 62 6.12 -8.73 14.16
CA SER A 62 5.66 -9.52 13.01
C SER A 62 4.58 -10.54 13.43
N MET A 63 3.63 -10.84 12.54
CA MET A 63 2.69 -11.96 12.75
C MET A 63 3.40 -13.31 12.67
N LEU A 64 4.53 -13.35 11.96
CA LEU A 64 5.31 -14.56 11.72
C LEU A 64 6.47 -14.70 12.69
N ALA A 65 6.46 -13.98 13.83
CA ALA A 65 7.57 -13.91 14.79
C ALA A 65 8.12 -15.28 15.23
N GLY A 66 7.24 -16.27 15.42
CA GLY A 66 7.60 -17.62 15.84
C GLY A 66 7.96 -18.58 14.69
N LEU A 67 7.93 -18.12 13.43
CA LEU A 67 8.14 -18.98 12.28
C LEU A 67 9.62 -19.42 12.22
N ARG A 68 9.84 -20.73 12.13
CA ARG A 68 11.17 -21.29 11.96
C ARG A 68 11.45 -21.58 10.49
N PRO A 69 12.68 -21.41 9.99
CA PRO A 69 13.01 -21.70 8.59
C PRO A 69 12.67 -23.14 8.19
N GLU A 70 12.89 -24.11 9.09
CA GLU A 70 12.73 -25.54 8.82
C GLU A 70 11.26 -25.93 8.57
N THR A 71 10.32 -25.18 9.14
CA THR A 71 8.87 -25.41 8.94
C THR A 71 8.28 -24.42 7.94
N GLY A 72 8.68 -23.15 8.00
CA GLY A 72 8.13 -22.09 7.17
C GLY A 72 8.52 -22.21 5.70
N ALA A 73 9.80 -22.48 5.40
CA ALA A 73 10.27 -22.52 4.03
C ALA A 73 9.61 -23.65 3.20
N PRO A 74 9.48 -24.91 3.69
CA PRO A 74 8.78 -25.96 2.94
C PRO A 74 7.31 -25.63 2.63
N ILE A 75 6.58 -25.03 3.59
CA ILE A 75 5.18 -24.59 3.38
C ILE A 75 5.13 -23.54 2.26
N MET A 76 6.05 -22.57 2.29
CA MET A 76 6.15 -21.53 1.27
C MET A 76 6.53 -22.09 -0.11
N VAL A 77 7.32 -23.17 -0.20
CA VAL A 77 7.59 -23.87 -1.48
C VAL A 77 6.28 -24.36 -2.08
N GLY A 78 5.41 -24.97 -1.26
CA GLY A 78 4.08 -25.41 -1.67
C GLY A 78 3.23 -24.25 -2.22
N PHE A 79 3.20 -23.12 -1.51
CA PHE A 79 2.52 -21.90 -1.99
C PHE A 79 3.12 -21.36 -3.30
N GLY A 80 4.45 -21.38 -3.44
CA GLY A 80 5.13 -20.94 -4.66
C GLY A 80 4.78 -21.79 -5.88
N LEU A 81 4.82 -23.12 -5.73
CA LEU A 81 4.42 -24.07 -6.77
C LEU A 81 2.95 -23.91 -7.15
N MET A 82 2.06 -23.85 -6.16
CA MET A 82 0.63 -23.62 -6.38
C MET A 82 0.39 -22.27 -7.07
N GLY A 83 1.13 -21.23 -6.69
CA GLY A 83 1.09 -19.92 -7.33
C GLY A 83 1.42 -19.99 -8.83
N VAL A 84 2.48 -20.70 -9.21
CA VAL A 84 2.82 -20.88 -10.63
C VAL A 84 1.69 -21.60 -11.39
N ILE A 85 1.17 -22.70 -10.83
CA ILE A 85 0.07 -23.47 -11.45
C ILE A 85 -1.18 -22.60 -11.63
N VAL A 86 -1.61 -21.91 -10.57
CA VAL A 86 -2.80 -21.06 -10.57
C VAL A 86 -2.64 -19.90 -11.55
N ALA A 87 -1.47 -19.26 -11.60
CA ALA A 87 -1.22 -18.18 -12.54
C ALA A 87 -1.34 -18.65 -14.00
N VAL A 88 -0.76 -19.80 -14.34
CA VAL A 88 -0.86 -20.40 -15.69
C VAL A 88 -2.31 -20.74 -16.04
N MET A 89 -3.07 -21.31 -15.10
CA MET A 89 -4.50 -21.59 -15.30
C MET A 89 -5.30 -20.30 -15.55
N MET A 90 -5.04 -19.24 -14.79
CA MET A 90 -5.72 -17.95 -14.95
C MET A 90 -5.36 -17.25 -16.27
N ILE A 91 -4.09 -17.30 -16.70
CA ILE A 91 -3.65 -16.75 -18.00
C ILE A 91 -4.37 -17.44 -19.16
N ARG A 92 -4.51 -18.78 -19.08
CA ARG A 92 -5.24 -19.56 -20.09
C ARG A 92 -6.76 -19.38 -20.04
N GLY A 93 -7.28 -18.62 -19.07
CA GLY A 93 -8.71 -18.43 -18.86
C GLY A 93 -9.43 -19.72 -18.47
N TRP A 94 -8.72 -20.69 -17.88
CA TRP A 94 -9.29 -21.96 -17.46
C TRP A 94 -10.13 -21.78 -16.19
N GLY A 95 -11.14 -22.64 -16.03
CA GLY A 95 -12.03 -22.64 -14.87
C GLY A 95 -13.40 -22.01 -15.13
N LYS A 96 -14.45 -22.81 -14.91
CA LYS A 96 -15.86 -22.38 -14.86
C LYS A 96 -16.45 -22.82 -13.52
N GLY A 97 -17.56 -22.21 -13.10
CA GLY A 97 -18.29 -22.59 -11.89
C GLY A 97 -17.39 -22.63 -10.64
N LEU A 98 -17.34 -23.79 -9.98
CA LEU A 98 -16.59 -24.01 -8.75
C LEU A 98 -15.09 -23.75 -8.89
N LEU A 99 -14.46 -24.21 -9.98
CA LEU A 99 -13.01 -24.07 -10.17
C LEU A 99 -12.60 -22.59 -10.24
N ARG A 100 -13.42 -21.74 -10.86
CA ARG A 100 -13.20 -20.29 -10.88
C ARG A 100 -13.20 -19.69 -9.47
N ILE A 101 -14.12 -20.14 -8.61
CA ILE A 101 -14.22 -19.69 -7.22
C ILE A 101 -12.96 -20.10 -6.46
N VAL A 102 -12.54 -21.37 -6.60
CA VAL A 102 -11.34 -21.90 -5.94
C VAL A 102 -10.09 -21.11 -6.34
N LEU A 103 -9.88 -20.86 -7.65
CA LEU A 103 -8.74 -20.09 -8.13
C LEU A 103 -8.72 -18.66 -7.55
N LEU A 104 -9.88 -17.99 -7.51
CA LEU A 104 -9.98 -16.64 -6.94
C LEU A 104 -9.76 -16.63 -5.43
N MET A 105 -10.33 -17.60 -4.70
CA MET A 105 -10.14 -17.74 -3.27
C MET A 105 -8.67 -17.96 -2.92
N PHE A 106 -7.96 -18.81 -3.67
CA PHE A 106 -6.53 -18.99 -3.49
C PHE A 106 -5.77 -17.66 -3.66
N VAL A 107 -6.03 -16.92 -4.73
CA VAL A 107 -5.33 -15.63 -4.97
C VAL A 107 -5.66 -14.60 -3.89
N TYR A 108 -6.92 -14.51 -3.48
CA TYR A 108 -7.30 -13.57 -2.41
C TYR A 108 -6.70 -13.93 -1.06
N MET A 109 -6.62 -15.22 -0.73
CA MET A 109 -5.94 -15.69 0.47
C MET A 109 -4.44 -15.38 0.39
N LEU A 110 -3.79 -15.64 -0.75
CA LEU A 110 -2.38 -15.31 -0.97
C LEU A 110 -2.12 -13.81 -0.81
N VAL A 111 -2.94 -12.95 -1.45
CA VAL A 111 -2.84 -11.50 -1.32
C VAL A 111 -3.05 -11.06 0.14
N ALA A 112 -4.04 -11.62 0.84
CA ALA A 112 -4.28 -11.30 2.24
C ALA A 112 -3.09 -11.68 3.14
N ILE A 113 -2.49 -12.85 2.92
CA ILE A 113 -1.28 -13.28 3.64
C ILE A 113 -0.12 -12.31 3.36
N LEU A 114 0.14 -12.00 2.09
CA LEU A 114 1.21 -11.10 1.71
C LEU A 114 1.02 -9.68 2.28
N LEU A 115 -0.22 -9.18 2.34
CA LEU A 115 -0.49 -7.82 2.80
C LEU A 115 -0.63 -7.69 4.32
N PHE A 116 -1.11 -8.72 5.02
CA PHE A 116 -1.50 -8.59 6.43
C PHE A 116 -0.75 -9.53 7.39
N ALA A 117 -0.12 -10.60 6.88
CA ALA A 117 0.73 -11.47 7.71
C ALA A 117 2.21 -11.17 7.51
N VAL A 118 2.63 -10.86 6.28
CA VAL A 118 4.04 -10.60 5.92
C VAL A 118 4.44 -9.15 6.15
N ILE A 119 3.61 -8.19 5.74
CA ILE A 119 3.89 -6.77 5.92
C ILE A 119 3.52 -6.37 7.34
N ASP A 120 4.38 -5.57 7.97
CA ASP A 120 4.12 -4.89 9.25
C ASP A 120 4.41 -3.38 9.17
N TYR A 121 4.35 -2.70 10.32
CA TYR A 121 4.51 -1.25 10.41
C TYR A 121 5.84 -0.72 9.86
N ARG A 122 6.89 -1.54 9.77
CA ARG A 122 8.22 -1.11 9.30
C ARG A 122 8.20 -0.63 7.86
N VAL A 123 7.32 -1.19 7.01
CA VAL A 123 7.15 -0.70 5.63
C VAL A 123 6.53 0.70 5.60
N LEU A 124 5.57 0.97 6.48
CA LEU A 124 4.99 2.31 6.62
C LEU A 124 6.03 3.29 7.18
N ALA A 125 6.71 2.91 8.28
CA ALA A 125 7.69 3.74 8.94
C ALA A 125 8.85 4.09 7.99
N SER A 126 9.43 3.09 7.32
CA SER A 126 10.51 3.32 6.37
C SER A 126 10.08 4.15 5.16
N ALA A 127 8.85 3.99 4.65
CA ALA A 127 8.32 4.87 3.61
C ALA A 127 8.18 6.33 4.08
N ALA A 128 7.65 6.54 5.29
CA ALA A 128 7.46 7.88 5.86
C ALA A 128 8.79 8.58 6.18
N TYR A 129 9.72 7.88 6.84
CA TYR A 129 11.06 8.39 7.09
C TYR A 129 11.87 8.57 5.80
N GLY A 130 11.66 7.71 4.80
CA GLY A 130 12.26 7.88 3.47
C GLY A 130 11.80 9.17 2.80
N PHE A 131 10.52 9.55 2.95
CA PHE A 131 10.01 10.83 2.46
C PHE A 131 10.65 12.03 3.19
N ILE A 132 10.78 11.96 4.53
CA ILE A 132 11.46 12.98 5.32
C ILE A 132 12.93 13.11 4.90
N PHE A 133 13.63 11.98 4.78
CA PHE A 133 15.02 11.93 4.34
C PHE A 133 15.19 12.52 2.94
N LEU A 134 14.34 12.16 1.97
CA LEU A 134 14.42 12.68 0.60
C LEU A 134 14.23 14.20 0.52
N ILE A 135 13.33 14.76 1.33
CA ILE A 135 13.09 16.22 1.36
C ILE A 135 14.15 16.95 2.16
N GLY A 136 14.64 16.35 3.25
CA GLY A 136 15.63 16.96 4.14
C GLY A 136 17.07 16.82 3.66
N ALA A 137 17.39 15.82 2.83
CA ALA A 137 18.76 15.56 2.35
C ALA A 137 19.45 16.76 1.70
N PRO A 138 18.78 17.62 0.90
CA PRO A 138 19.37 18.86 0.39
C PRO A 138 19.80 19.86 1.47
N PHE A 139 19.28 19.72 2.69
CA PHE A 139 19.51 20.59 3.84
C PHE A 139 20.33 19.90 4.94
N ASP A 140 20.97 18.76 4.63
CA ASP A 140 21.69 17.91 5.59
C ASP A 140 20.80 17.38 6.75
N PHE A 141 19.49 17.25 6.52
CA PHE A 141 18.55 16.79 7.53
C PHE A 141 17.93 15.44 7.14
N PRO A 142 17.81 14.45 8.05
CA PRO A 142 18.34 14.43 9.42
C PRO A 142 19.85 14.09 9.48
N HIS A 143 20.61 14.85 10.28
CA HIS A 143 22.06 14.73 10.38
C HIS A 143 22.52 13.34 10.83
N GLY A 144 23.57 12.80 10.18
CA GLY A 144 24.21 11.55 10.59
C GLY A 144 23.39 10.27 10.39
N VAL A 145 22.21 10.35 9.77
CA VAL A 145 21.33 9.19 9.56
C VAL A 145 21.71 8.46 8.27
N LYS A 146 22.20 7.22 8.43
CA LYS A 146 22.41 6.30 7.31
C LYS A 146 21.13 5.54 7.00
N PHE A 147 20.18 6.21 6.37
CA PHE A 147 18.82 5.69 6.13
C PHE A 147 18.81 4.28 5.51
N PHE A 148 19.57 4.04 4.44
CA PHE A 148 19.55 2.74 3.76
C PHE A 148 20.14 1.60 4.61
N GLU A 149 21.17 1.87 5.43
CA GLU A 149 21.75 0.85 6.32
C GLU A 149 20.81 0.53 7.48
N GLN A 150 20.11 1.55 8.02
CA GLN A 150 19.31 1.42 9.23
C GLN A 150 17.85 1.00 8.96
N MET A 151 17.28 1.39 7.82
CA MET A 151 15.84 1.24 7.53
C MET A 151 15.56 0.33 6.33
N MET A 152 16.54 0.00 5.49
CA MET A 152 16.36 -0.85 4.28
C MET A 152 17.15 -2.17 4.38
N TYR A 153 17.15 -2.81 5.54
CA TYR A 153 17.74 -4.14 5.70
C TYR A 153 16.87 -5.23 5.06
N TRP A 154 17.45 -6.42 4.89
CA TRP A 154 16.91 -7.50 4.05
C TRP A 154 15.44 -7.86 4.34
N THR A 155 15.03 -7.91 5.61
CA THR A 155 13.65 -8.32 5.94
C THR A 155 12.64 -7.28 5.48
N ILE A 156 12.93 -5.98 5.62
CA ILE A 156 12.07 -4.89 5.11
C ILE A 156 12.05 -4.90 3.57
N VAL A 157 13.19 -5.11 2.92
CA VAL A 157 13.24 -5.26 1.45
C VAL A 157 12.36 -6.43 1.00
N ASN A 158 12.38 -7.55 1.71
CA ASN A 158 11.51 -8.68 1.42
C ASN A 158 10.02 -8.36 1.61
N GLN A 159 9.66 -7.51 2.57
CA GLN A 159 8.28 -7.02 2.71
C GLN A 159 7.85 -6.15 1.52
N TYR A 160 8.74 -5.29 0.99
CA TYR A 160 8.46 -4.56 -0.26
C TYR A 160 8.30 -5.49 -1.47
N ILE A 161 9.12 -6.54 -1.58
CA ILE A 161 8.99 -7.58 -2.63
C ILE A 161 7.65 -8.31 -2.51
N SER A 162 7.23 -8.60 -1.27
CA SER A 162 5.94 -9.24 -0.97
C SER A 162 4.76 -8.33 -1.31
N MET A 163 4.87 -7.03 -1.01
CA MET A 163 3.88 -6.02 -1.39
C MET A 163 3.75 -5.91 -2.91
N LEU A 164 4.87 -5.91 -3.65
CA LEU A 164 4.85 -5.97 -5.11
C LEU A 164 4.13 -7.22 -5.61
N GLY A 165 4.43 -8.38 -5.03
CA GLY A 165 3.74 -9.64 -5.32
C GLY A 165 2.23 -9.54 -5.13
N ALA A 166 1.78 -8.96 -4.03
CA ALA A 166 0.36 -8.75 -3.75
C ALA A 166 -0.33 -7.87 -4.81
N PHE A 167 0.34 -6.82 -5.31
CA PHE A 167 -0.20 -6.00 -6.40
C PHE A 167 -0.30 -6.78 -7.72
N LEU A 168 0.75 -7.52 -8.09
CA LEU A 168 0.77 -8.34 -9.30
C LEU A 168 -0.35 -9.40 -9.29
N TRP A 169 -0.52 -10.07 -8.15
CA TRP A 169 -1.56 -11.07 -7.95
C TRP A 169 -2.98 -10.46 -7.91
N SER A 170 -3.16 -9.31 -7.26
CA SER A 170 -4.43 -8.58 -7.27
C SER A 170 -4.83 -8.15 -8.68
N ALA A 171 -3.87 -7.65 -9.46
CA ALA A 171 -4.10 -7.25 -10.84
C ALA A 171 -4.38 -8.45 -11.76
N THR A 172 -3.71 -9.58 -11.53
CA THR A 172 -3.98 -10.86 -12.23
C THR A 172 -5.37 -11.39 -11.93
N ALA A 173 -5.78 -11.39 -10.66
CA ALA A 173 -7.14 -11.74 -10.25
C ALA A 173 -8.16 -10.82 -10.91
N LEU A 174 -7.91 -9.51 -10.94
CA LEU A 174 -8.81 -8.54 -11.57
C LEU A 174 -8.99 -8.82 -13.07
N VAL A 175 -7.92 -9.13 -13.80
CA VAL A 175 -7.99 -9.47 -15.24
C VAL A 175 -8.77 -10.77 -15.45
N TYR A 176 -8.45 -11.82 -14.68
CA TYR A 176 -9.15 -13.10 -14.76
C TYR A 176 -10.65 -12.95 -14.42
N GLN A 177 -11.00 -12.14 -13.43
CA GLN A 177 -12.39 -11.83 -13.10
C GLN A 177 -13.11 -11.14 -14.26
N ARG A 178 -12.46 -10.16 -14.91
CA ARG A 178 -13.05 -9.45 -16.04
C ARG A 178 -13.27 -10.41 -17.21
N GLN A 179 -12.28 -11.23 -17.54
CA GLN A 179 -12.36 -12.23 -18.60
C GLN A 179 -13.49 -13.22 -18.34
N THR A 180 -13.55 -13.80 -17.13
CA THR A 180 -14.59 -14.78 -16.75
C THR A 180 -15.99 -14.17 -16.55
N ARG A 181 -16.14 -12.84 -16.53
CA ARG A 181 -17.45 -12.13 -16.54
C ARG A 181 -17.83 -11.60 -17.93
N ASN A 182 -17.07 -11.92 -18.98
CA ASN A 182 -17.23 -11.32 -20.31
C ASN A 182 -17.25 -9.77 -20.26
N ALA A 183 -16.47 -9.20 -19.35
CA ALA A 183 -16.29 -7.76 -19.21
C ALA A 183 -15.06 -7.30 -20.00
N CYS A 184 -15.02 -6.01 -20.35
CA CYS A 184 -13.85 -5.43 -20.99
C CYS A 184 -12.61 -5.63 -20.09
N PRO A 185 -11.51 -6.21 -20.60
CA PRO A 185 -10.33 -6.52 -19.80
C PRO A 185 -9.64 -5.27 -19.24
N TYR A 186 -9.80 -4.12 -19.90
CA TYR A 186 -9.16 -2.85 -19.51
C TYR A 186 -9.99 -2.04 -18.50
N CYS A 187 -11.29 -1.83 -18.76
CA CYS A 187 -12.13 -0.97 -17.91
C CYS A 187 -13.09 -1.74 -17.00
N GLY A 188 -13.27 -3.04 -17.21
CA GLY A 188 -14.17 -3.90 -16.44
C GLY A 188 -15.67 -3.69 -16.73
N ARG A 189 -16.05 -2.90 -17.73
CA ARG A 189 -17.46 -2.72 -18.12
C ARG A 189 -17.98 -3.94 -18.87
N ASN A 190 -19.22 -4.31 -18.59
CA ASN A 190 -20.00 -5.32 -19.30
C ASN A 190 -21.37 -4.72 -19.69
N SER A 191 -22.27 -5.53 -20.26
CA SER A 191 -23.60 -5.10 -20.69
C SER A 191 -24.54 -4.69 -19.54
N ASN A 192 -24.25 -5.07 -18.30
CA ASN A 192 -25.08 -4.78 -17.13
C ASN A 192 -24.27 -4.02 -16.05
N PRO A 193 -24.11 -2.69 -16.19
CA PRO A 193 -23.26 -1.91 -15.29
C PRO A 193 -23.84 -1.86 -13.88
N SER A 194 -23.00 -2.12 -12.88
CA SER A 194 -23.39 -2.02 -11.47
C SER A 194 -23.57 -0.56 -11.05
N LYS A 195 -24.73 -0.25 -10.44
CA LYS A 195 -25.13 1.11 -10.01
C LYS A 195 -24.09 1.79 -9.10
N TRP A 196 -23.44 1.06 -8.20
CA TRP A 196 -22.46 1.60 -7.26
C TRP A 196 -21.18 2.16 -7.94
N THR A 197 -20.92 1.75 -9.18
CA THR A 197 -19.77 2.23 -9.98
C THR A 197 -20.13 3.39 -10.93
N SER A 198 -21.39 3.87 -10.90
CA SER A 198 -21.77 5.08 -11.62
C SER A 198 -21.02 6.29 -11.05
N GLN A 199 -20.84 7.34 -11.86
CA GLN A 199 -20.12 8.54 -11.42
C GLN A 199 -20.83 9.22 -10.24
N SER A 200 -22.16 9.33 -10.29
CA SER A 200 -22.96 9.94 -9.22
C SER A 200 -22.89 9.13 -7.92
N SER A 201 -23.03 7.80 -7.99
CA SER A 201 -22.93 6.96 -6.80
C SER A 201 -21.52 7.01 -6.20
N ALA A 202 -20.48 6.88 -7.03
CA ALA A 202 -19.08 7.01 -6.63
C ALA A 202 -18.77 8.36 -5.95
N ALA A 203 -19.36 9.45 -6.42
CA ALA A 203 -19.23 10.75 -5.78
C ALA A 203 -19.82 10.78 -4.37
N SER A 204 -21.01 10.19 -4.18
CA SER A 204 -21.72 10.20 -2.89
C SER A 204 -21.00 9.38 -1.81
N TRP A 205 -20.67 8.11 -2.08
CA TRP A 205 -20.02 7.27 -1.08
C TRP A 205 -18.53 7.62 -0.91
N GLY A 206 -17.86 8.03 -1.99
CA GLY A 206 -16.45 8.45 -1.96
C GLY A 206 -16.20 9.68 -1.08
N LYS A 207 -17.19 10.56 -0.95
CA LYS A 207 -17.12 11.74 -0.07
C LYS A 207 -16.93 11.33 1.40
N TRP A 208 -17.71 10.35 1.86
CA TRP A 208 -17.62 9.84 3.23
C TRP A 208 -16.30 9.11 3.48
N CYS A 209 -15.88 8.25 2.55
CA CYS A 209 -14.56 7.61 2.62
C CYS A 209 -13.43 8.64 2.75
N THR A 210 -13.51 9.73 1.98
CA THR A 210 -12.51 10.80 2.01
C THR A 210 -12.50 11.52 3.36
N TYR A 211 -13.66 11.85 3.93
CA TYR A 211 -13.72 12.49 5.25
C TYR A 211 -13.15 11.62 6.36
N ILE A 212 -13.51 10.32 6.39
CA ILE A 212 -12.95 9.38 7.37
C ILE A 212 -11.42 9.30 7.21
N ALA A 213 -10.93 9.24 5.96
CA ALA A 213 -9.51 9.16 5.66
C ALA A 213 -8.72 10.44 5.96
N ILE A 214 -9.39 11.56 6.27
CA ILE A 214 -8.78 12.83 6.67
C ILE A 214 -8.83 13.01 8.18
N ILE A 215 -9.96 12.67 8.82
CA ILE A 215 -10.17 12.89 10.25
C ILE A 215 -9.15 12.08 11.08
N ILE A 216 -8.96 10.80 10.75
CA ILE A 216 -8.08 9.91 11.53
C ILE A 216 -6.63 10.40 11.57
N PRO A 217 -5.97 10.70 10.43
CA PRO A 217 -4.60 11.24 10.48
C PRO A 217 -4.52 12.61 11.16
N ILE A 218 -5.57 13.44 11.11
CA ILE A 218 -5.61 14.70 11.88
C ILE A 218 -5.61 14.42 13.39
N CYS A 219 -6.44 13.49 13.87
CA CYS A 219 -6.47 13.10 15.29
C CYS A 219 -5.09 12.59 15.75
N TYR A 220 -4.47 11.69 14.99
CA TYR A 220 -3.09 11.26 15.24
C TYR A 220 -2.13 12.45 15.29
N SER A 221 -2.21 13.36 14.33
CA SER A 221 -1.27 14.47 14.23
C SER A 221 -1.37 15.46 15.38
N ILE A 222 -2.58 15.73 15.88
CA ILE A 222 -2.80 16.57 17.07
C ILE A 222 -2.06 15.98 18.27
N THR A 223 -2.16 14.68 18.52
CA THR A 223 -1.49 14.05 19.66
C THR A 223 0.03 14.21 19.60
N ARG A 224 0.64 13.95 18.44
CA ARG A 224 2.09 14.03 18.26
C ARG A 224 2.62 15.47 18.36
N TRP A 225 1.86 16.45 17.85
CA TRP A 225 2.22 17.86 17.99
C TRP A 225 2.07 18.37 19.42
N CYS A 226 1.03 17.94 20.16
CA CYS A 226 0.90 18.25 21.58
C CYS A 226 2.12 17.77 22.37
N TRP A 227 2.57 16.53 22.14
CA TRP A 227 3.74 15.99 22.84
C TRP A 227 5.05 16.71 22.48
N ALA A 228 5.24 17.08 21.21
CA ALA A 228 6.39 17.89 20.81
C ALA A 228 6.41 19.29 21.46
N MET A 229 5.25 19.82 21.84
CA MET A 229 5.12 21.07 22.61
C MET A 229 5.16 20.85 24.13
N GLY A 230 5.38 19.62 24.60
CA GLY A 230 5.40 19.27 26.03
C GLY A 230 4.02 19.17 26.69
N ILE A 231 2.93 19.14 25.91
CA ILE A 231 1.57 18.99 26.40
C ILE A 231 1.25 17.49 26.50
N PRO A 232 1.04 16.91 27.71
CA PRO A 232 0.83 15.47 27.90
C PRO A 232 -0.60 15.02 27.54
N LEU A 233 -1.01 15.21 26.28
CA LEU A 233 -2.34 14.81 25.83
C LEU A 233 -2.48 13.28 25.84
N GLY A 234 -3.39 12.75 26.67
CA GLY A 234 -3.66 11.31 26.77
C GLY A 234 -2.51 10.47 27.33
N THR A 235 -1.57 11.12 28.03
CA THR A 235 -0.45 10.49 28.73
C THR A 235 -0.08 11.30 29.98
N THR A 236 0.97 10.94 30.71
CA THR A 236 1.49 11.74 31.85
C THR A 236 2.78 12.44 31.49
N LYS A 237 3.09 13.52 32.22
CA LYS A 237 4.31 14.31 31.98
C LYS A 237 5.56 13.49 32.27
N GLU A 238 5.53 12.67 33.31
CA GLU A 238 6.62 11.78 33.70
C GLU A 238 6.95 10.77 32.59
N LEU A 239 5.90 10.26 31.91
CA LEU A 239 6.07 9.33 30.81
C LEU A 239 6.63 10.02 29.55
N LEU A 240 6.17 11.24 29.25
CA LEU A 240 6.77 12.04 28.17
C LEU A 240 8.25 12.32 28.41
N GLU A 241 8.60 12.72 29.63
CA GLU A 241 9.98 13.02 30.03
C GLU A 241 10.86 11.76 30.06
N SER A 242 10.30 10.59 30.43
CA SER A 242 11.04 9.32 30.41
C SER A 242 11.39 8.89 28.99
N PHE A 243 10.44 8.93 28.06
CA PHE A 243 10.70 8.57 26.66
C PHE A 243 11.67 9.54 25.98
N GLU A 244 11.59 10.84 26.27
CA GLU A 244 12.55 11.82 25.74
C GLU A 244 13.97 11.59 26.30
N ARG A 245 14.09 11.12 27.56
CA ARG A 245 15.37 10.76 28.16
C ARG A 245 15.97 9.50 27.51
N ASP A 246 15.15 8.49 27.29
CA ASP A 246 15.56 7.22 26.68
C ASP A 246 15.83 7.36 25.17
N SER A 247 15.17 8.31 24.51
CA SER A 247 15.27 8.57 23.08
C SER A 247 15.14 10.07 22.79
N PRO A 248 16.24 10.83 22.91
CA PRO A 248 16.25 12.27 22.66
C PRO A 248 15.70 12.60 21.26
N GLY A 249 14.75 13.54 21.19
CA GLY A 249 14.11 13.99 19.96
C GLY A 249 12.95 13.13 19.47
N ILE A 250 12.52 12.10 20.22
CA ILE A 250 11.42 11.21 19.83
C ILE A 250 10.13 11.98 19.51
N TRP A 251 9.81 13.03 20.28
CA TRP A 251 8.60 13.80 20.07
C TRP A 251 8.68 14.70 18.85
N LEU A 252 9.86 15.26 18.55
CA LEU A 252 10.09 16.03 17.33
C LEU A 252 10.02 15.14 16.08
N MET A 253 10.55 13.92 16.15
CA MET A 253 10.40 12.92 15.08
C MET A 253 8.93 12.53 14.90
N GLY A 254 8.20 12.33 16.00
CA GLY A 254 6.76 12.08 15.98
C GLY A 254 5.97 13.22 15.33
N ALA A 255 6.27 14.47 15.66
CA ALA A 255 5.67 15.65 15.04
C ALA A 255 6.04 15.79 13.55
N SER A 256 7.24 15.36 13.16
CA SER A 256 7.65 15.33 11.75
C SER A 256 6.80 14.33 10.96
N LEU A 257 6.58 13.12 11.50
CA LEU A 257 5.67 12.13 10.90
C LEU A 257 4.22 12.63 10.87
N ALA A 258 3.76 13.29 11.92
CA ALA A 258 2.45 13.94 11.95
C ALA A 258 2.30 15.02 10.87
N THR A 259 3.35 15.80 10.61
CA THR A 259 3.36 16.78 9.51
C THR A 259 3.20 16.09 8.15
N VAL A 260 3.88 14.96 7.93
CA VAL A 260 3.71 14.15 6.71
C VAL A 260 2.27 13.60 6.62
N ALA A 261 1.72 13.13 7.73
CA ALA A 261 0.33 12.64 7.79
C ALA A 261 -0.69 13.76 7.50
N LEU A 262 -0.50 14.97 8.03
CA LEU A 262 -1.32 16.14 7.70
C LEU A 262 -1.21 16.53 6.23
N GLY A 263 0.00 16.51 5.66
CA GLY A 263 0.20 16.70 4.22
C GLY A 263 -0.55 15.65 3.40
N GLY A 264 -0.49 14.38 3.82
CA GLY A 264 -1.27 13.28 3.25
C GLY A 264 -2.78 13.49 3.36
N ALA A 265 -3.27 14.03 4.48
CA ALA A 265 -4.69 14.35 4.68
C ALA A 265 -5.15 15.48 3.74
N ILE A 266 -4.32 16.53 3.57
CA ILE A 266 -4.59 17.59 2.58
C ILE A 266 -4.61 16.99 1.17
N LEU A 267 -3.64 16.14 0.81
CA LEU A 267 -3.63 15.42 -0.48
C LEU A 267 -4.88 14.55 -0.67
N THR A 268 -5.34 13.90 0.38
CA THR A 268 -6.56 13.07 0.39
C THR A 268 -7.82 13.90 0.15
N LEU A 269 -7.88 15.14 0.66
CA LEU A 269 -8.96 16.09 0.35
C LEU A 269 -9.04 16.37 -1.17
N GLY A 270 -7.90 16.32 -1.86
CA GLY A 270 -7.82 16.44 -3.32
C GLY A 270 -8.64 15.40 -4.07
N LEU A 271 -8.88 14.22 -3.48
CA LEU A 271 -9.70 13.17 -4.11
C LEU A 271 -11.15 13.60 -4.30
N ILE A 272 -11.63 14.61 -3.57
CA ILE A 272 -12.99 15.15 -3.75
C ILE A 272 -13.02 16.58 -4.26
N GLN A 273 -11.89 17.28 -4.29
CA GLN A 273 -11.81 18.70 -4.66
C GLN A 273 -11.37 18.91 -6.12
N PRO A 274 -11.71 20.07 -6.74
CA PRO A 274 -11.35 20.37 -8.12
C PRO A 274 -9.84 20.33 -8.40
N TRP A 275 -9.01 20.72 -7.43
CA TRP A 275 -7.55 20.77 -7.59
C TRP A 275 -6.91 19.39 -7.72
N GLY A 276 -7.54 18.33 -7.21
CA GLY A 276 -7.10 16.96 -7.44
C GLY A 276 -7.53 16.41 -8.80
N GLU A 277 -8.33 17.16 -9.57
CA GLU A 277 -8.71 16.79 -10.93
C GLU A 277 -7.99 17.62 -11.99
N ILE A 278 -7.81 18.91 -11.71
CA ILE A 278 -7.20 19.89 -12.59
C ILE A 278 -6.19 20.70 -11.77
N TYR A 279 -4.96 20.83 -12.27
CA TYR A 279 -3.94 21.60 -11.57
C TYR A 279 -4.39 23.06 -11.35
N PRO A 280 -4.32 23.56 -10.10
CA PRO A 280 -4.63 24.95 -9.79
C PRO A 280 -3.83 25.96 -10.61
N ARG A 281 -4.35 27.19 -10.72
CA ARG A 281 -3.68 28.28 -11.45
C ARG A 281 -2.33 28.68 -10.85
N TRP A 282 -2.11 28.41 -9.57
CA TRP A 282 -0.87 28.70 -8.86
C TRP A 282 0.23 27.64 -9.06
N PHE A 283 -0.05 26.51 -9.71
CA PHE A 283 0.99 25.56 -10.10
C PHE A 283 1.72 26.06 -11.35
N PRO A 284 2.98 26.52 -11.24
CA PRO A 284 3.71 27.00 -12.41
C PRO A 284 3.85 25.87 -13.43
N LEU A 285 3.77 26.20 -14.73
CA LEU A 285 3.98 25.32 -15.89
C LEU A 285 2.89 24.29 -16.22
N ILE A 286 2.07 23.86 -15.25
CA ILE A 286 1.06 22.80 -15.46
C ILE A 286 -0.38 23.21 -15.12
N ALA A 287 -0.59 24.47 -14.74
CA ALA A 287 -1.91 25.05 -14.48
C ALA A 287 -2.94 24.69 -15.58
N GLY A 288 -4.15 24.31 -15.17
CA GLY A 288 -5.25 23.98 -16.07
C GLY A 288 -5.16 22.61 -16.75
N ARG A 289 -4.04 21.88 -16.62
CA ARG A 289 -3.94 20.50 -17.12
C ARG A 289 -4.69 19.54 -16.20
N ARG A 290 -5.22 18.44 -16.76
CA ARG A 290 -5.81 17.37 -15.96
C ARG A 290 -4.73 16.62 -15.21
N VAL A 291 -4.94 16.39 -13.91
CA VAL A 291 -4.07 15.54 -13.09
C VAL A 291 -4.19 14.09 -13.59
N PRO A 292 -3.08 13.42 -13.95
CA PRO A 292 -3.10 12.01 -14.30
C PRO A 292 -3.64 11.14 -13.17
N LEU A 293 -4.51 10.16 -13.47
CA LEU A 293 -5.12 9.28 -12.46
C LEU A 293 -4.09 8.54 -11.62
N SER A 294 -2.98 8.11 -12.23
CA SER A 294 -1.91 7.36 -11.55
C SER A 294 -1.26 8.15 -10.42
N LEU A 295 -1.14 9.48 -10.54
CA LEU A 295 -0.54 10.32 -9.51
C LEU A 295 -1.33 10.35 -8.21
N ALA A 296 -2.64 10.13 -8.26
CA ALA A 296 -3.48 10.02 -7.06
C ALA A 296 -3.62 8.55 -6.62
N ILE A 297 -3.89 7.65 -7.56
CA ILE A 297 -4.25 6.26 -7.25
C ILE A 297 -3.08 5.47 -6.67
N ILE A 298 -1.88 5.59 -7.26
CA ILE A 298 -0.71 4.81 -6.82
C ILE A 298 -0.32 5.14 -5.38
N PRO A 299 -0.03 6.41 -5.02
CA PRO A 299 0.36 6.72 -3.64
C PRO A 299 -0.76 6.45 -2.64
N ALA A 300 -2.01 6.77 -2.97
CA ALA A 300 -3.13 6.51 -2.05
C ALA A 300 -3.35 5.01 -1.80
N SER A 301 -3.19 4.17 -2.84
CA SER A 301 -3.28 2.71 -2.68
C SER A 301 -2.12 2.16 -1.84
N LEU A 302 -0.89 2.63 -2.07
CA LEU A 302 0.28 2.22 -1.28
C LEU A 302 0.12 2.58 0.19
N VAL A 303 -0.20 3.85 0.48
CA VAL A 303 -0.42 4.31 1.86
C VAL A 303 -1.59 3.57 2.50
N SER A 304 -2.69 3.31 1.77
CA SER A 304 -3.83 2.57 2.33
C SER A 304 -3.42 1.18 2.84
N ILE A 305 -2.60 0.46 2.09
CA ILE A 305 -2.12 -0.88 2.46
C ILE A 305 -1.16 -0.80 3.65
N MET A 306 -0.19 0.11 3.57
CA MET A 306 0.84 0.29 4.61
C MET A 306 0.20 0.66 5.95
N VAL A 307 -0.73 1.62 5.95
CA VAL A 307 -1.46 2.06 7.14
C VAL A 307 -2.39 0.97 7.68
N THR A 308 -3.11 0.24 6.81
CA THR A 308 -3.97 -0.87 7.28
C THR A 308 -3.13 -1.96 7.94
N SER A 309 -2.04 -2.39 7.31
CA SER A 309 -1.14 -3.41 7.89
C SER A 309 -0.55 -2.96 9.22
N ALA A 310 -0.01 -1.73 9.28
CA ALA A 310 0.53 -1.17 10.52
C ALA A 310 -0.53 -1.09 11.63
N GLY A 311 -1.74 -0.66 11.31
CA GLY A 311 -2.85 -0.61 12.25
C GLY A 311 -3.28 -1.98 12.78
N LEU A 312 -3.32 -3.00 11.94
CA LEU A 312 -3.64 -4.37 12.36
C LEU A 312 -2.60 -4.93 13.34
N MET A 313 -1.33 -4.57 13.16
CA MET A 313 -0.28 -4.88 14.13
C MET A 313 -0.55 -4.23 15.49
N TYR A 314 -0.91 -2.94 15.54
CA TYR A 314 -1.26 -2.27 16.79
C TYR A 314 -2.49 -2.89 17.46
N ILE A 315 -3.52 -3.26 16.69
CA ILE A 315 -4.68 -3.98 17.21
C ILE A 315 -4.26 -5.32 17.84
N ARG A 316 -3.37 -6.08 17.19
CA ARG A 316 -2.84 -7.33 17.78
C ARG A 316 -2.07 -7.06 19.07
N GLY A 317 -1.24 -6.02 19.09
CA GLY A 317 -0.52 -5.60 20.29
C GLY A 317 -1.47 -5.27 21.44
N PHE A 318 -2.51 -4.49 21.16
CA PHE A 318 -3.57 -4.15 22.11
C PHE A 318 -4.26 -5.39 22.69
N ILE A 319 -4.66 -6.34 21.83
CA ILE A 319 -5.30 -7.60 22.25
C ILE A 319 -4.35 -8.41 23.15
N ASN A 320 -3.09 -8.56 22.73
CA ASN A 320 -2.10 -9.36 23.45
C ASN A 320 -1.74 -8.77 24.83
N LYS A 321 -1.75 -7.43 24.97
CA LYS A 321 -1.52 -6.73 26.24
C LYS A 321 -2.77 -6.70 27.15
N GLY A 322 -3.94 -7.06 26.63
CA GLY A 322 -5.20 -7.02 27.35
C GLY A 322 -5.83 -5.62 27.49
N GLY A 323 -5.40 -4.64 26.69
CA GLY A 323 -5.92 -3.28 26.73
C GLY A 323 -4.86 -2.19 26.51
N LEU A 324 -5.30 -0.94 26.53
CA LEU A 324 -4.42 0.23 26.61
C LEU A 324 -4.12 0.54 28.07
N ASP A 325 -2.89 0.96 28.36
CA ASP A 325 -2.58 1.53 29.67
C ASP A 325 -3.29 2.88 29.82
N HIS A 326 -4.18 3.00 30.81
CA HIS A 326 -4.85 4.24 31.18
C HIS A 326 -3.90 5.44 31.39
N ARG A 327 -2.67 5.20 31.85
CA ARG A 327 -1.67 6.27 32.06
C ARG A 327 -1.08 6.83 30.76
N GLY A 328 -1.20 6.10 29.65
CA GLY A 328 -0.55 6.43 28.38
C GLY A 328 -1.36 5.97 27.17
N TRP A 329 -2.69 5.99 27.26
CA TRP A 329 -3.55 5.38 26.23
C TRP A 329 -3.32 5.99 24.85
N ALA A 330 -2.93 7.26 24.78
CA ALA A 330 -2.68 7.93 23.51
C ALA A 330 -1.38 7.50 22.81
N LEU A 331 -0.50 6.72 23.46
CA LEU A 331 0.73 6.15 22.86
C LEU A 331 0.45 5.21 21.69
N GLU A 332 -0.62 4.41 21.81
CA GLU A 332 -1.05 3.39 20.83
C GLU A 332 -2.51 3.55 20.41
N GLY A 333 -3.29 4.35 21.14
CA GLY A 333 -4.74 4.52 20.92
C GLY A 333 -5.09 5.07 19.54
N PRO A 334 -4.51 6.19 19.07
CA PRO A 334 -4.75 6.71 17.73
C PRO A 334 -4.45 5.70 16.61
N GLU A 335 -3.44 4.84 16.80
CA GLU A 335 -3.01 3.82 15.85
C GLU A 335 -4.05 2.71 15.67
N LEU A 336 -4.90 2.45 16.67
CA LEU A 336 -6.00 1.50 16.56
C LEU A 336 -7.03 1.90 15.49
N LEU A 337 -7.08 3.17 15.10
CA LEU A 337 -7.96 3.67 14.04
C LEU A 337 -7.34 3.52 12.64
N TRP A 338 -6.07 3.16 12.52
CA TRP A 338 -5.38 3.09 11.23
C TRP A 338 -6.00 2.09 10.23
N PRO A 339 -6.53 0.91 10.63
CA PRO A 339 -7.21 0.04 9.66
C PRO A 339 -8.44 0.71 9.04
N ILE A 340 -9.19 1.49 9.83
CA ILE A 340 -10.32 2.27 9.34
C ILE A 340 -9.83 3.36 8.38
N TRP A 341 -8.73 4.04 8.71
CA TRP A 341 -8.11 5.02 7.82
C TRP A 341 -7.70 4.41 6.49
N GLY A 342 -6.97 3.29 6.49
CA GLY A 342 -6.51 2.64 5.27
C GLY A 342 -7.67 2.13 4.41
N VAL A 343 -8.68 1.49 5.00
CA VAL A 343 -9.89 1.06 4.26
C VAL A 343 -10.64 2.24 3.66
N ALA A 344 -10.79 3.33 4.42
CA ALA A 344 -11.43 4.55 3.95
C ALA A 344 -10.63 5.21 2.81
N LEU A 345 -9.31 5.26 2.91
CA LEU A 345 -8.43 5.81 1.87
C LEU A 345 -8.48 4.97 0.59
N PHE A 346 -8.50 3.65 0.71
CA PHE A 346 -8.67 2.75 -0.44
C PHE A 346 -10.04 2.95 -1.09
N GLY A 347 -11.10 3.08 -0.29
CA GLY A 347 -12.44 3.45 -0.77
C GLY A 347 -12.44 4.78 -1.53
N ALA A 348 -11.87 5.83 -0.94
CA ALA A 348 -11.73 7.15 -1.58
C ALA A 348 -10.98 7.06 -2.91
N THR A 349 -9.94 6.23 -2.97
CA THR A 349 -9.14 5.98 -4.18
C THR A 349 -9.97 5.31 -5.28
N ILE A 350 -10.77 4.30 -4.94
CA ILE A 350 -11.68 3.63 -5.88
C ILE A 350 -12.77 4.60 -6.37
N ALA A 351 -13.34 5.40 -5.47
CA ALA A 351 -14.33 6.41 -5.82
C ALA A 351 -13.75 7.43 -6.80
N TYR A 352 -12.55 7.95 -6.51
CA TYR A 352 -11.84 8.87 -7.38
C TYR A 352 -11.64 8.29 -8.78
N TYR A 353 -11.21 7.02 -8.88
CA TYR A 353 -11.11 6.33 -10.17
C TYR A 353 -12.47 6.25 -10.90
N TYR A 354 -13.54 5.84 -10.23
CA TYR A 354 -14.84 5.68 -10.86
C TYR A 354 -15.52 7.00 -11.25
N ARG A 355 -15.27 8.07 -10.49
CA ARG A 355 -15.76 9.41 -10.80
C ARG A 355 -15.06 10.00 -12.02
N ARG A 356 -13.76 9.70 -12.19
CA ARG A 356 -12.92 10.28 -13.26
C ARG A 356 -12.69 9.39 -14.48
N ARG A 357 -13.08 8.11 -14.46
CA ARG A 357 -12.93 7.23 -15.63
C ARG A 357 -13.85 7.69 -16.77
N GLY A 358 -13.26 8.04 -17.91
CA GLY A 358 -13.99 8.46 -19.12
C GLY A 358 -14.41 7.29 -20.01
N THR A 359 -14.62 7.60 -21.30
CA THR A 359 -14.89 6.59 -22.34
C THR A 359 -13.71 5.64 -22.48
N CYS A 360 -14.00 4.33 -22.50
CA CYS A 360 -12.95 3.34 -22.67
C CYS A 360 -12.55 3.27 -24.15
N LYS A 361 -11.27 3.43 -24.46
CA LYS A 361 -10.75 3.34 -25.85
C LYS A 361 -10.99 1.95 -26.48
N TYR A 362 -11.09 0.90 -25.67
CA TYR A 362 -11.17 -0.49 -26.13
C TYR A 362 -12.60 -1.01 -26.34
N CYS A 363 -13.56 -0.65 -25.46
CA CYS A 363 -14.96 -1.06 -25.63
C CYS A 363 -15.89 0.08 -26.06
N LYS A 364 -15.38 1.31 -26.19
CA LYS A 364 -16.11 2.54 -26.58
C LYS A 364 -17.38 2.87 -25.78
N GLN A 365 -17.70 2.12 -24.74
CA GLN A 365 -18.82 2.42 -23.84
C GLN A 365 -18.54 3.68 -23.04
N VAL A 366 -19.52 4.59 -23.03
CA VAL A 366 -19.53 5.84 -22.25
C VAL A 366 -20.21 5.56 -20.89
N ILE A 367 -19.76 6.20 -19.81
CA ILE A 367 -20.57 6.29 -18.59
C ILE A 367 -21.52 7.46 -18.79
N LYS A 368 -22.82 7.17 -18.85
CA LYS A 368 -23.84 8.21 -18.67
C LYS A 368 -23.96 8.54 -17.20
#